data_AF-C1GV40-F1
#
_entry.id   AF-C1GV40-F1
#
_cell.length_a   1.000
_cell.length_b   1.000
_cell.length_c   1.000
_cell.angle_alpha   90.00
_cell.angle_beta   90.00
_cell.angle_gamma   90.00
#
_symmetry.space_group_name_H-M   'P 1'
#
loop_
_entity.id
_entity.type
_entity.pdbx_description
1 polymer ?
#
loop_
_entity_poly.entity_id
_entity_poly.type
_entity_poly.pdbx_seq_one_letter_code
_entity_poly.pdbx_strand_id
1 'polypeptide(L)'
;MHHQISPAILYWGTPVVLITSENEDGTSNIAPMSSAWWLGDRSMIGLGSSAQTTKNIIRTKQCVLNLPFEDMTAHVNSLAHTTGANPVNAWKESVGYRFVKDKFAHAD
;
A
#
# COMPACT_ATOMS: atom_id res chain seq x y z
N MET A 1 1.94 17.59 -33.51
CA MET A 1 1.89 18.69 -32.53
C MET A 1 1.94 18.06 -31.14
N HIS A 2 2.86 18.47 -30.27
CA HIS A 2 2.96 17.96 -28.89
C HIS A 2 1.98 18.72 -27.99
N HIS A 3 1.27 18.03 -27.10
CA HIS A 3 0.43 18.64 -26.07
C HIS A 3 0.94 18.23 -24.69
N GLN A 4 1.29 19.22 -23.88
CA GLN A 4 1.68 19.00 -22.50
C GLN A 4 0.42 18.79 -21.65
N ILE A 5 0.42 17.72 -20.86
CA ILE A 5 -0.59 17.41 -19.85
C ILE A 5 0.09 17.28 -18.49
N SER A 6 -0.68 17.48 -17.41
CA SER A 6 -0.19 17.30 -16.03
C SER A 6 -1.17 16.42 -15.23
N PRO A 7 -1.24 15.11 -15.52
CA PRO A 7 -2.12 14.21 -14.77
C PRO A 7 -1.61 14.03 -13.34
N ALA A 8 -2.51 13.72 -12.41
CA ALA A 8 -2.16 13.44 -11.02
C ALA A 8 -1.30 12.16 -10.87
N ILE A 9 -1.37 11.25 -11.84
CA ILE A 9 -0.63 9.98 -11.90
C ILE A 9 -0.08 9.83 -13.31
N LEU A 10 1.24 9.60 -13.41
CA LEU A 10 1.95 9.36 -14.68
C LEU A 10 2.37 7.90 -14.86
N TYR A 11 1.91 7.01 -14.00
CA TYR A 11 2.18 5.57 -14.08
C TYR A 11 1.15 4.89 -15.00
N TRP A 12 1.62 4.39 -16.13
CA TRP A 12 0.82 3.59 -17.06
C TRP A 12 1.28 2.13 -17.01
N GLY A 13 0.34 1.20 -16.84
CA GLY A 13 0.63 -0.23 -16.88
C GLY A 13 1.37 -0.81 -15.67
N THR A 14 1.36 -0.14 -14.52
CA THR A 14 1.94 -0.71 -13.30
C THR A 14 0.99 -1.71 -12.65
N PRO A 15 1.50 -2.81 -12.07
CA PRO A 15 0.66 -3.78 -11.40
C PRO A 15 0.09 -3.21 -10.10
N VAL A 16 -1.11 -3.68 -9.73
CA VAL A 16 -1.58 -3.57 -8.36
C VAL A 16 -0.88 -4.65 -7.54
N VAL A 17 -0.29 -4.26 -6.41
CA VAL A 17 0.37 -5.17 -5.48
C VAL A 17 -0.23 -5.00 -4.10
N LEU A 18 -0.56 -6.13 -3.46
CA LEU A 18 -0.90 -6.17 -2.04
C LEU A 18 0.38 -6.50 -1.26
N ILE A 19 0.90 -5.49 -0.55
CA ILE A 19 2.07 -5.66 0.31
C ILE A 19 1.63 -5.99 1.73
N THR A 20 2.14 -7.11 2.26
CA THR A 20 1.91 -7.52 3.64
C THR A 20 3.18 -7.38 4.45
N SER A 21 3.02 -6.97 5.71
CA SER A 21 4.12 -6.78 6.66
C SER A 21 3.65 -7.05 8.09
N GLU A 22 4.60 -7.27 8.99
CA GLU A 22 4.32 -7.59 10.38
C GLU A 22 4.34 -6.34 11.27
N ASN A 23 3.33 -6.19 12.13
CA ASN A 23 3.25 -5.15 13.16
C ASN A 23 4.09 -5.54 14.40
N GLU A 24 4.26 -4.62 15.34
CA GLU A 24 5.07 -4.86 16.55
C GLU A 24 4.50 -5.95 17.47
N ASP A 25 3.18 -6.16 17.45
CA ASP A 25 2.49 -7.19 18.22
C ASP A 25 2.42 -8.56 17.51
N GLY A 26 3.15 -8.72 16.39
CA GLY A 26 3.16 -9.94 15.57
C GLY A 26 1.94 -10.11 14.65
N THR A 27 0.97 -9.19 14.69
CA THR A 27 -0.17 -9.22 13.75
C THR A 27 0.25 -8.76 12.36
N SER A 28 -0.54 -9.12 11.34
CA SER A 28 -0.28 -8.73 9.96
C SER A 28 -0.94 -7.38 9.60
N ASN A 29 -0.30 -6.65 8.69
CA ASN A 29 -0.82 -5.44 8.05
C ASN A 29 -0.75 -5.63 6.53
N ILE A 30 -1.81 -5.24 5.81
CA ILE A 30 -1.91 -5.33 4.34
C ILE A 30 -2.22 -3.96 3.72
N ALA A 31 -1.56 -3.58 2.64
CA ALA A 31 -1.86 -2.33 1.92
C ALA A 31 -1.75 -2.50 0.40
N PRO A 32 -2.60 -1.83 -0.39
CA PRO A 32 -2.44 -1.76 -1.83
C PRO A 32 -1.34 -0.74 -2.18
N MET A 33 -0.57 -1.06 -3.22
CA MET A 33 0.38 -0.15 -3.86
C MET A 33 0.42 -0.40 -5.37
N SER A 34 0.75 0.65 -6.14
CA SER A 34 0.93 0.58 -7.59
C SER A 34 2.35 0.94 -8.03
N SER A 35 3.25 1.21 -7.09
CA SER A 35 4.63 1.66 -7.32
C SER A 35 5.61 0.49 -7.16
N ALA A 36 5.52 -0.51 -8.03
CA ALA A 36 6.38 -1.69 -8.00
C ALA A 36 6.87 -2.08 -9.39
N TRP A 37 8.13 -2.48 -9.47
CA TRP A 37 8.74 -3.05 -10.68
C TRP A 37 9.86 -4.02 -10.29
N TRP A 38 10.26 -4.88 -11.24
CA TRP A 38 11.25 -5.93 -11.02
C TRP A 38 12.40 -5.84 -12.03
N LEU A 39 13.58 -6.23 -11.59
CA LEU A 39 14.75 -6.48 -12.42
C LEU A 39 15.35 -7.84 -12.02
N GLY A 40 15.07 -8.86 -12.82
CA GLY A 40 15.42 -10.24 -12.45
C GLY A 40 14.66 -10.68 -11.20
N ASP A 41 15.40 -11.10 -10.17
CA ASP A 41 14.88 -11.54 -8.87
C ASP A 41 14.74 -10.41 -7.84
N ARG A 42 14.98 -9.15 -8.24
CA ARG A 42 14.93 -7.99 -7.35
C ARG A 42 13.69 -7.15 -7.60
N SER A 43 12.91 -6.91 -6.55
CA SER A 43 11.79 -5.96 -6.58
C SER A 43 12.24 -4.57 -6.09
N MET A 44 11.79 -3.53 -6.77
CA MET A 44 11.87 -2.15 -6.33
C MET A 44 10.47 -1.65 -6.02
N ILE A 45 10.26 -1.14 -4.81
CA ILE A 45 8.96 -0.68 -4.32
C ILE A 45 9.04 0.77 -3.83
N GLY A 46 8.06 1.59 -4.21
CA GLY A 46 7.92 2.97 -3.77
C GLY A 46 6.86 3.09 -2.68
N LEU A 47 7.26 3.48 -1.47
CA LEU A 47 6.37 3.59 -0.32
C LEU A 47 6.47 4.97 0.32
N GLY A 48 5.34 5.50 0.79
CA GLY A 48 5.33 6.71 1.60
C GLY A 48 6.02 6.49 2.95
N SER A 49 6.94 7.37 3.34
CA SER A 49 7.73 7.25 4.58
C SER A 49 6.88 7.18 5.85
N SER A 50 5.71 7.82 5.85
CA SER A 50 4.77 7.84 6.97
C SER A 50 3.81 6.63 7.02
N ALA A 51 3.90 5.69 6.08
CA ALA A 51 3.03 4.51 6.04
C ALA A 51 3.42 3.48 7.11
N GLN A 52 2.42 2.82 7.71
CA GLN A 52 2.66 1.72 8.65
C GLN A 52 3.47 0.60 8.00
N THR A 53 3.17 0.28 6.74
CA THR A 53 3.94 -0.69 5.95
C THR A 53 5.43 -0.35 5.90
N THR A 54 5.78 0.92 5.66
CA THR A 54 7.17 1.38 5.63
C THR A 54 7.85 1.23 6.99
N LYS A 55 7.16 1.62 8.08
CA LYS A 55 7.68 1.43 9.45
C LYS A 55 7.96 -0.05 9.75
N ASN A 56 7.02 -0.92 9.41
CA ASN A 56 7.16 -2.37 9.58
C ASN A 56 8.36 -2.92 8.79
N ILE A 57 8.53 -2.53 7.53
CA ILE A 57 9.64 -3.00 6.68
C ILE A 57 10.99 -2.47 7.18
N ILE A 58 11.07 -1.22 7.62
CA ILE A 58 12.32 -0.68 8.19
C ILE A 58 12.73 -1.47 9.43
N ARG A 59 11.77 -1.85 10.29
CA ARG A 59 11.99 -2.63 11.51
C ARG A 59 12.37 -4.08 11.23
N THR A 60 11.60 -4.76 10.39
CA THR A 60 11.71 -6.22 10.17
C THR A 60 12.64 -6.60 9.03
N LYS A 61 12.92 -5.68 8.10
CA LYS A 61 13.58 -5.93 6.81
C LYS A 61 12.84 -6.97 5.95
N GLN A 62 11.54 -7.16 6.19
CA GLN A 62 10.74 -8.19 5.54
C GLN A 62 9.38 -7.64 5.09
N CYS A 63 8.90 -8.18 3.97
CA CYS A 63 7.53 -8.06 3.49
C CYS A 63 7.24 -9.17 2.48
N VAL A 64 5.95 -9.39 2.19
CA VAL A 64 5.51 -10.22 1.06
C VAL A 64 4.78 -9.35 0.05
N LEU A 65 5.07 -9.56 -1.23
CA LEU A 65 4.41 -8.91 -2.35
C LEU A 65 3.44 -9.92 -2.98
N ASN A 66 2.15 -9.63 -2.94
CA ASN A 66 1.11 -10.47 -3.52
C ASN A 66 0.52 -9.77 -4.75
N LEU A 67 0.30 -10.53 -5.83
CA LEU A 67 -0.37 -10.06 -7.03
C LEU A 67 -1.83 -10.54 -6.98
N PRO A 68 -2.80 -9.64 -6.68
CA PRO A 68 -4.20 -10.01 -6.63
C PRO A 68 -4.72 -10.39 -8.02
N PHE A 69 -5.71 -11.29 -8.05
CA PHE A 69 -6.51 -11.54 -9.25
C PHE A 69 -7.48 -10.37 -9.52
N GLU A 70 -8.00 -10.29 -10.74
CA GLU A 70 -8.89 -9.21 -11.19
C GLU A 70 -10.20 -9.14 -10.40
N ASP A 71 -10.72 -10.29 -9.95
CA ASP A 71 -11.94 -10.40 -9.16
C ASP A 71 -11.79 -9.83 -7.74
N MET A 72 -10.56 -9.61 -7.27
CA MET A 72 -10.29 -9.03 -5.95
C MET A 72 -10.41 -7.49 -5.91
N THR A 73 -10.87 -6.85 -6.98
CA THR A 73 -10.91 -5.39 -7.11
C THR A 73 -11.66 -4.72 -5.95
N ALA A 74 -12.78 -5.29 -5.48
CA ALA A 74 -13.55 -4.75 -4.37
C ALA A 74 -12.76 -4.74 -3.05
N HIS A 75 -12.07 -5.85 -2.75
CA HIS A 75 -11.20 -6.01 -1.58
C HIS A 75 -9.99 -5.07 -1.63
N VAL A 76 -9.35 -4.92 -2.79
CA VAL A 76 -8.26 -3.96 -2.97
C VAL A 76 -8.75 -2.53 -2.72
N ASN A 77 -9.91 -2.17 -3.26
CA ASN A 77 -10.47 -0.82 -3.12
C ASN A 77 -10.93 -0.52 -1.69
N SER A 78 -11.43 -1.51 -0.92
CA SER A 78 -11.85 -1.28 0.47
C SER A 78 -10.66 -0.91 1.38
N LEU A 79 -9.44 -1.35 1.03
CA LEU A 79 -8.22 -0.96 1.71
C LEU A 79 -7.82 0.51 1.48
N ALA A 80 -8.38 1.18 0.47
CA ALA A 80 -8.12 2.59 0.23
C ALA A 80 -8.51 3.44 1.44
N HIS A 81 -7.73 4.48 1.72
CA HIS A 81 -7.92 5.35 2.90
C HIS A 81 -7.94 4.58 4.25
N THR A 82 -7.30 3.42 4.33
CA THR A 82 -7.02 2.75 5.62
C THR A 82 -5.55 2.87 5.99
N THR A 83 -5.25 2.89 7.29
CA THR A 83 -3.87 2.86 7.78
C THR A 83 -3.78 1.99 9.03
N GLY A 84 -2.72 1.20 9.13
CA GLY A 84 -2.39 0.47 10.38
C GLY A 84 -1.69 1.35 11.42
N ALA A 85 -1.40 2.61 11.09
CA ALA A 85 -0.79 3.55 12.02
C ALA A 85 -1.84 4.16 12.95
N ASN A 86 -1.60 4.07 14.26
CA ASN A 86 -2.39 4.70 15.30
C ASN A 86 -1.43 5.45 16.26
N PRO A 87 -1.53 6.78 16.40
CA PRO A 87 -2.53 7.67 15.80
C PRO A 87 -2.40 7.81 14.28
N VAL A 88 -3.51 8.15 13.61
CA VAL A 88 -3.48 8.63 12.23
C VAL A 88 -2.86 10.04 12.24
N ASN A 89 -1.91 10.32 11.35
CA ASN A 89 -1.32 11.66 11.31
C ASN A 89 -2.28 12.67 10.66
N ALA A 90 -2.13 13.96 11.01
CA ALA A 90 -3.05 15.01 10.58
C ALA A 90 -3.25 15.11 9.06
N TRP A 91 -2.20 14.86 8.27
CA TRP A 91 -2.32 14.86 6.80
C TRP A 91 -3.16 13.68 6.30
N LYS A 92 -2.95 12.48 6.86
CA LYS A 92 -3.76 11.30 6.53
C LYS A 92 -5.22 11.51 6.92
N GLU A 93 -5.48 12.04 8.11
CA GLU A 93 -6.84 12.38 8.56
C GLU A 93 -7.50 13.40 7.61
N SER A 94 -6.78 14.44 7.20
CA SER A 94 -7.34 15.49 6.34
C SER A 94 -7.73 15.00 4.93
N VAL A 95 -7.13 13.90 4.47
CA VAL A 95 -7.48 13.23 3.21
C VAL A 95 -8.29 11.95 3.43
N GLY A 96 -8.94 11.81 4.59
CA GLY A 96 -9.95 10.78 4.86
C GLY A 96 -9.42 9.41 5.28
N TYR A 97 -8.13 9.27 5.62
CA TYR A 97 -7.64 8.01 6.16
C TYR A 97 -8.20 7.74 7.55
N ARG A 98 -8.55 6.48 7.80
CA ARG A 98 -8.94 5.98 9.12
C ARG A 98 -8.02 4.86 9.59
N PHE A 99 -7.85 4.74 10.90
CA PHE A 99 -7.17 3.60 11.49
C PHE A 99 -8.00 2.33 11.34
N VAL A 100 -7.37 1.25 10.89
CA VAL A 100 -7.94 -0.10 10.86
C VAL A 100 -6.85 -1.05 11.35
N LYS A 101 -7.10 -1.72 12.48
CA LYS A 101 -6.15 -2.69 13.04
C LYS A 101 -6.06 -3.94 12.16
N ASP A 102 -7.20 -4.61 11.99
CA ASP A 102 -7.30 -5.80 11.15
C ASP A 102 -7.77 -5.43 9.75
N LYS A 103 -6.80 -5.20 8.87
CA LYS A 103 -7.07 -4.86 7.47
C LYS A 103 -7.39 -6.06 6.58
N PHE A 104 -7.09 -7.28 7.04
CA PHE A 104 -7.54 -8.48 6.33
C PHE A 104 -9.04 -8.64 6.53
N ALA A 105 -9.51 -8.64 7.78
CA ALA A 105 -10.94 -8.72 8.07
C ALA A 105 -11.74 -7.54 7.49
N HIS A 106 -11.14 -6.35 7.37
CA HIS A 106 -11.79 -5.21 6.74
C HIS A 106 -11.98 -5.36 5.23
N ALA A 107 -11.10 -6.13 4.59
CA ALA A 107 -11.05 -6.28 3.15
C ALA A 107 -11.43 -7.69 2.68
N ASP A 108 -12.12 -8.46 3.52
CA ASP A 108 -12.69 -9.75 3.16
C ASP A 108 -14.03 -9.60 2.41
#